data_AF-A0A1H5UJN7-F1
#
_entry.id   AF-A0A1H5UJN7-F1
#
_cell.length_a   1.000
_cell.length_b   1.000
_cell.length_c   1.000
_cell.angle_alpha   90.00
_cell.angle_beta   90.00
_cell.angle_gamma   90.00
#
_symmetry.space_group_name_H-M   'P 1'
#
loop_
_entity.id
_entity.type
_entity.pdbx_description
1 polymer ?
#
loop_
_entity_poly.entity_id
_entity_poly.type
_entity_poly.pdbx_seq_one_letter_code
_entity_poly.pdbx_strand_id
1 'polypeptide(L)'
;MQNIKKINYTIKSYMPKEMYPLYLKYAYFKQFGKICSLSSPKSYSEKIQWSKLHRTNELLTRLSDKITVREWIKEKVGEEYLVPLVGDIYSRAENISFDNLPNRYVMKANHGCGFVAVINDACQVDKDRLRFEADNWLKHNFAFETLELQYKNIEPKIYFEKNLLTSEMKGLTDYKFFCFNGKVFCLYVMIDTYPDHKKAKLGILDRDFNMLPYRRADFEAIERPLKKPMNYEKMIELAEKLSEGFSHVRVDLYNINGKIYFGEMTFTTGSGFFKYDPEEFDEIIGEKWNLHLGI
;
A
#
# COMPACT_ATOMS: atom_id res chain seq x y z
N MET A 1 -9.38 -17.96 -15.37
CA MET A 1 -8.50 -17.16 -14.47
C MET A 1 -9.13 -16.84 -13.11
N GLN A 2 -10.38 -16.36 -13.03
CA GLN A 2 -11.05 -16.06 -11.73
C GLN A 2 -11.17 -17.29 -10.80
N ASN A 3 -11.51 -18.47 -11.34
CA ASN A 3 -11.62 -19.69 -10.54
C ASN A 3 -10.30 -20.10 -9.86
N ILE A 4 -9.16 -19.91 -10.52
CA ILE A 4 -7.84 -20.22 -9.95
C ILE A 4 -7.50 -19.27 -8.79
N LYS A 5 -7.82 -17.97 -8.93
CA LYS A 5 -7.63 -16.99 -7.84
C LYS A 5 -8.48 -17.36 -6.62
N LYS A 6 -9.76 -17.71 -6.83
CA LYS A 6 -10.67 -18.14 -5.77
C LYS A 6 -10.16 -19.41 -5.07
N ILE A 7 -9.70 -20.40 -5.82
CA ILE A 7 -9.09 -21.63 -5.27
C ILE A 7 -7.85 -21.30 -4.44
N ASN A 8 -6.93 -20.48 -4.96
CA ASN A 8 -5.72 -20.10 -4.23
C ASN A 8 -6.05 -19.39 -2.92
N TYR A 9 -7.00 -18.44 -2.94
CA TYR A 9 -7.49 -17.77 -1.74
C TYR A 9 -8.03 -18.78 -0.73
N THR A 10 -8.95 -19.66 -1.14
CA THR A 10 -9.55 -20.68 -0.28
C THR A 10 -8.48 -21.59 0.33
N ILE A 11 -7.52 -22.06 -0.47
CA ILE A 11 -6.42 -22.90 0.04
C ILE A 11 -5.69 -22.17 1.17
N LYS A 12 -5.30 -20.91 0.97
CA LYS A 12 -4.59 -20.12 1.99
C LYS A 12 -5.44 -19.82 3.23
N SER A 13 -6.74 -19.55 3.07
CA SER A 13 -7.62 -19.20 4.19
C SER A 13 -7.89 -20.38 5.12
N TYR A 14 -7.84 -21.62 4.61
CA TYR A 14 -8.01 -22.84 5.39
C TYR A 14 -6.69 -23.56 5.70
N MET A 15 -5.56 -23.09 5.15
CA MET A 15 -4.25 -23.68 5.38
C MET A 15 -3.81 -23.50 6.85
N PRO A 16 -3.36 -24.57 7.53
CA PRO A 16 -2.76 -24.47 8.86
C PRO A 16 -1.55 -23.53 8.86
N LYS A 17 -1.36 -22.74 9.92
CA LYS A 17 -0.29 -21.72 9.98
C LYS A 17 1.10 -22.33 9.82
N GLU A 18 1.28 -23.56 10.27
CA GLU A 18 2.51 -24.35 10.20
C GLU A 18 2.94 -24.59 8.74
N MET A 19 1.99 -24.51 7.79
CA MET A 19 2.23 -24.69 6.36
C MET A 19 2.55 -23.37 5.63
N TYR A 20 2.34 -22.21 6.25
CA TYR A 20 2.63 -20.90 5.64
C TYR A 20 4.09 -20.76 5.19
N PRO A 21 5.11 -21.17 5.96
CA PRO A 21 6.49 -21.11 5.52
C PRO A 21 6.75 -21.92 4.25
N LEU A 22 6.15 -23.11 4.15
CA LEU A 22 6.28 -23.96 2.96
C LEU A 22 5.62 -23.30 1.74
N TYR A 23 4.43 -22.75 1.92
CA TYR A 23 3.73 -22.02 0.86
C TYR A 23 4.54 -20.81 0.38
N LEU A 24 5.08 -19.98 1.29
CA LEU A 24 5.86 -18.81 0.92
C LEU A 24 7.15 -19.17 0.19
N LYS A 25 7.86 -20.23 0.62
CA LYS A 25 9.03 -20.75 -0.10
C LYS A 25 8.67 -21.19 -1.52
N TYR A 26 7.55 -21.89 -1.68
CA TYR A 26 7.06 -22.32 -3.00
C TYR A 26 6.66 -21.13 -3.89
N ALA A 27 5.90 -20.18 -3.36
CA ALA A 27 5.49 -18.98 -4.09
C ALA A 27 6.70 -18.15 -4.53
N TYR A 28 7.69 -17.99 -3.63
CA TYR A 28 8.94 -17.32 -3.92
C TYR A 28 9.73 -18.03 -5.03
N PHE A 29 9.85 -19.36 -4.96
CA PHE A 29 10.50 -20.13 -6.02
C PHE A 29 9.79 -19.97 -7.38
N LYS A 30 8.46 -19.99 -7.39
CA LYS A 30 7.69 -19.74 -8.62
C LYS A 30 7.93 -18.34 -9.19
N GLN A 31 8.07 -17.33 -8.33
CA GLN A 31 8.24 -15.95 -8.76
C GLN A 31 9.68 -15.67 -9.22
N PHE A 32 10.68 -16.10 -8.47
CA PHE A 32 12.08 -15.72 -8.64
C PHE A 32 12.97 -16.81 -9.23
N GLY A 33 12.52 -18.07 -9.26
CA GLY A 33 13.36 -19.22 -9.62
C GLY A 33 14.43 -19.55 -8.58
N LYS A 34 14.35 -18.95 -7.38
CA LYS A 34 15.32 -19.08 -6.28
C LYS A 34 14.63 -19.61 -5.02
N ILE A 35 15.37 -20.32 -4.17
CA ILE A 35 14.84 -20.80 -2.89
C ILE A 35 14.88 -19.64 -1.88
N CYS A 36 13.75 -19.34 -1.24
CA CYS A 36 13.67 -18.32 -0.20
C CYS A 36 14.36 -18.77 1.10
N SER A 37 15.37 -18.02 1.54
CA SER A 37 16.03 -18.22 2.83
C SER A 37 15.24 -17.57 3.97
N LEU A 38 14.28 -18.31 4.55
CA LEU A 38 13.55 -17.84 5.74
C LEU A 38 14.36 -17.95 7.04
N SER A 39 15.43 -18.75 7.09
CA SER A 39 16.27 -18.87 8.30
C SER A 39 17.32 -17.76 8.40
N SER A 40 17.77 -17.24 7.26
CA SER A 40 18.75 -16.15 7.18
C SER A 40 18.46 -15.31 5.92
N PRO A 41 17.40 -14.48 5.95
CA PRO A 41 16.99 -13.69 4.80
C PRO A 41 17.98 -12.54 4.55
N LYS A 42 18.42 -12.40 3.30
CA LYS A 42 19.38 -11.36 2.90
C LYS A 42 18.71 -10.25 2.10
N SER A 43 18.01 -10.64 1.04
CA SER A 43 17.39 -9.69 0.13
C SER A 43 16.12 -9.08 0.74
N TYR A 44 15.69 -7.93 0.22
CA TYR A 44 14.47 -7.26 0.67
C TYR A 44 13.25 -8.16 0.47
N SER A 45 13.12 -8.79 -0.70
CA SER A 45 12.04 -9.74 -0.98
C SER A 45 12.00 -10.93 -0.02
N GLU A 46 13.16 -11.50 0.37
CA GLU A 46 13.24 -12.56 1.39
C GLU A 46 12.82 -12.05 2.78
N LYS A 47 13.30 -10.86 3.18
CA LYS A 47 12.97 -10.23 4.46
C LYS A 47 11.48 -9.90 4.58
N ILE A 48 10.82 -9.56 3.48
CA ILE A 48 9.35 -9.43 3.44
C ILE A 48 8.66 -10.78 3.68
N GLN A 49 9.14 -11.89 3.10
CA GLN A 49 8.54 -13.20 3.37
C GLN A 49 8.74 -13.62 4.83
N TRP A 50 9.91 -13.32 5.40
CA TRP A 50 10.17 -13.51 6.82
C TRP A 50 9.22 -12.65 7.68
N SER A 51 9.07 -11.37 7.36
CA SER A 51 8.25 -10.45 8.17
C SER A 51 6.79 -10.87 8.23
N LYS A 52 6.21 -11.38 7.13
CA LYS A 52 4.84 -11.91 7.10
C LYS A 52 4.58 -13.04 8.12
N LEU A 53 5.60 -13.84 8.42
CA LEU A 53 5.49 -14.97 9.35
C LEU A 53 5.77 -14.57 10.80
N HIS A 54 6.67 -13.60 11.00
CA HIS A 54 7.25 -13.33 12.32
C HIS A 54 6.80 -12.00 12.92
N ARG A 55 6.25 -11.06 12.14
CA ARG A 55 5.76 -9.77 12.62
C ARG A 55 4.25 -9.76 12.74
N THR A 56 3.77 -10.12 13.93
CA THR A 56 2.34 -10.18 14.26
C THR A 56 1.97 -9.20 15.38
N ASN A 57 2.42 -7.96 15.27
CA ASN A 57 2.14 -6.90 16.25
C ASN A 57 0.81 -6.19 15.91
N GLU A 58 -0.06 -5.99 16.91
CA GLU A 58 -1.36 -5.32 16.74
C GLU A 58 -1.25 -3.90 16.20
N LEU A 59 -0.15 -3.21 16.48
CA LEU A 59 0.14 -1.89 15.90
C LEU A 59 0.23 -1.97 14.38
N LEU A 60 0.82 -3.02 13.81
CA LEU A 60 0.89 -3.19 12.35
C LEU A 60 -0.51 -3.35 11.74
N THR A 61 -1.41 -4.06 12.44
CA THR A 61 -2.82 -4.17 12.06
C THR A 61 -3.51 -2.81 12.08
N ARG A 62 -3.38 -2.06 13.19
CA ARG A 62 -3.96 -0.71 13.33
C ARG A 62 -3.46 0.24 12.23
N LEU A 63 -2.17 0.18 11.91
CA LEU A 63 -1.57 1.08 10.91
C LEU A 63 -1.83 0.65 9.46
N SER A 64 -2.19 -0.62 9.23
CA SER A 64 -2.62 -1.12 7.92
C SER A 64 -4.10 -0.88 7.63
N ASP A 65 -4.90 -0.64 8.68
CA ASP A 65 -6.31 -0.26 8.59
C ASP A 65 -6.46 1.22 8.24
N LYS A 66 -7.00 1.49 7.04
CA LYS A 66 -7.13 2.85 6.49
C LYS A 66 -8.06 3.77 7.29
N ILE A 67 -8.84 3.24 8.23
CA ILE A 67 -9.68 4.02 9.14
C ILE A 67 -8.94 4.27 10.46
N THR A 68 -8.48 3.22 11.15
CA THR A 68 -7.90 3.37 12.49
C THR A 68 -6.49 3.95 12.49
N VAL A 69 -5.77 3.92 11.37
CA VAL A 69 -4.50 4.63 11.18
C VAL A 69 -4.67 6.15 11.32
N ARG A 70 -5.86 6.69 11.04
CA ARG A 70 -6.09 8.14 11.00
C ARG A 70 -5.81 8.83 12.34
N GLU A 71 -6.17 8.18 13.45
CA GLU A 71 -5.85 8.70 14.79
C GLU A 71 -4.33 8.73 15.04
N TRP A 72 -3.60 7.71 14.58
CA TRP A 72 -2.13 7.73 14.67
C TRP A 72 -1.52 8.89 13.89
N ILE A 73 -2.04 9.18 12.68
CA ILE A 73 -1.59 10.32 11.88
C ILE A 73 -1.89 11.64 12.59
N LYS A 74 -3.11 11.80 13.13
CA LYS A 74 -3.52 12.99 13.89
C LYS A 74 -2.61 13.25 15.09
N GLU A 75 -2.31 12.21 15.87
CA GLU A 75 -1.44 12.30 17.04
C GLU A 75 0.03 12.59 16.67
N LYS A 76 0.55 11.95 15.61
CA LYS A 76 1.97 12.03 15.26
C LYS A 76 2.34 13.25 14.42
N VAL A 77 1.54 13.57 13.41
CA VAL A 77 1.89 14.61 12.44
C VAL A 77 0.84 15.69 12.32
N GLY A 78 -0.41 15.43 12.67
CA GLY A 78 -1.51 16.38 12.59
C GLY A 78 -2.60 15.95 11.62
N GLU A 79 -3.83 16.40 11.88
CA GLU A 79 -5.02 16.06 11.09
C GLU A 79 -5.02 16.72 9.70
N GLU A 80 -4.28 17.82 9.53
CA GLU A 80 -4.21 18.56 8.26
C GLU A 80 -3.61 17.75 7.10
N TYR A 81 -2.87 16.68 7.42
CA TYR A 81 -2.30 15.75 6.45
C TYR A 81 -3.27 14.62 6.07
N LEU A 82 -4.42 14.47 6.74
CA LEU A 82 -5.39 13.44 6.37
C LEU A 82 -6.22 13.89 5.16
N VAL A 83 -6.52 12.93 4.27
CA VAL A 83 -7.55 13.15 3.25
C VAL A 83 -8.90 13.25 3.97
N PRO A 84 -9.72 14.30 3.72
CA PRO A 84 -11.01 14.47 4.40
C PRO A 84 -11.96 13.31 4.12
N LEU A 85 -12.64 12.83 5.15
CA LEU A 85 -13.80 11.94 5.00
C LEU A 85 -15.01 12.78 4.55
N VAL A 86 -15.83 12.23 3.67
CA VAL A 86 -16.97 12.95 3.06
C VAL A 86 -18.30 12.21 3.20
N GLY A 87 -18.35 11.19 4.06
CA GLY A 87 -19.54 10.39 4.34
C GLY A 87 -19.34 9.48 5.55
N ASP A 88 -20.40 8.75 5.90
CA ASP A 88 -20.37 7.81 7.02
C ASP A 88 -19.54 6.55 6.71
N ILE A 89 -19.24 5.79 7.77
CA ILE A 89 -18.53 4.52 7.69
C ILE A 89 -19.54 3.38 7.86
N TYR A 90 -19.50 2.39 6.97
CA TYR A 90 -20.47 1.30 6.95
C TYR A 90 -19.80 -0.07 7.10
N SER A 91 -20.36 -0.93 7.97
CA SER A 91 -19.99 -2.35 8.08
C SER A 91 -20.86 -3.28 7.22
N ARG A 92 -21.90 -2.74 6.54
CA ARG A 92 -22.81 -3.51 5.68
C ARG A 92 -23.11 -2.72 4.41
N ALA A 93 -23.06 -3.39 3.26
CA ALA A 93 -23.26 -2.75 1.96
C ALA A 93 -24.70 -2.25 1.74
N GLU A 94 -25.69 -2.99 2.23
CA GLU A 94 -27.11 -2.62 2.15
C GLU A 94 -27.45 -1.30 2.87
N ASN A 95 -26.66 -0.93 3.88
CA ASN A 95 -26.87 0.28 4.67
C ASN A 95 -26.21 1.51 4.05
N ILE A 96 -25.43 1.36 2.98
CA ILE A 96 -24.71 2.49 2.37
C ILE A 96 -25.73 3.49 1.81
N SER A 97 -25.69 4.71 2.37
CA SER A 97 -26.36 5.88 1.82
C SER A 97 -25.41 6.68 0.94
N PHE A 98 -25.90 7.06 -0.24
CA PHE A 98 -25.15 7.88 -1.20
C PHE A 98 -25.68 9.32 -1.28
N ASP A 99 -26.72 9.65 -0.51
CA ASP A 99 -27.52 10.86 -0.77
C ASP A 99 -26.84 12.15 -0.28
N ASN A 100 -25.95 12.04 0.72
CA ASN A 100 -25.19 13.17 1.28
C ASN A 100 -23.73 13.22 0.82
N LEU A 101 -23.33 12.36 -0.12
CA LEU A 101 -21.97 12.38 -0.65
C LEU A 101 -21.81 13.54 -1.65
N PRO A 102 -20.63 14.16 -1.74
CA PRO A 102 -20.35 15.16 -2.77
C PRO A 102 -20.45 14.55 -4.17
N ASN A 103 -20.52 15.37 -5.23
CA ASN A 103 -20.56 14.84 -6.60
C ASN A 103 -19.29 14.03 -6.99
N ARG A 104 -18.20 14.20 -6.25
CA ARG A 104 -16.90 13.53 -6.48
C ARG A 104 -16.34 12.99 -5.18
N TYR A 105 -16.13 11.69 -5.10
CA TYR A 105 -15.58 11.01 -3.93
C TYR A 105 -14.83 9.75 -4.33
N VAL A 106 -14.13 9.15 -3.38
CA VAL A 106 -13.51 7.84 -3.53
C VAL A 106 -14.09 6.92 -2.46
N MET A 107 -14.76 5.86 -2.88
CA MET A 107 -15.24 4.79 -2.00
C MET A 107 -14.14 3.76 -1.84
N LYS A 108 -13.82 3.37 -0.61
CA LYS A 108 -12.75 2.41 -0.31
C LYS A 108 -13.19 1.43 0.76
N ALA A 109 -12.62 0.22 0.73
CA ALA A 109 -12.59 -0.64 1.91
C ALA A 109 -11.28 -0.45 2.68
N ASN A 110 -11.33 -0.56 4.01
CA ASN A 110 -10.22 -0.21 4.89
C ASN A 110 -9.10 -1.27 5.00
N HIS A 111 -9.37 -2.51 4.62
CA HIS A 111 -8.64 -3.70 5.07
C HIS A 111 -7.87 -4.43 3.95
N GLY A 112 -7.32 -3.69 2.98
CA GLY A 112 -6.54 -4.31 1.90
C GLY A 112 -6.09 -3.36 0.80
N CYS A 113 -5.70 -3.93 -0.34
CA CYS A 113 -5.29 -3.21 -1.55
C CYS A 113 -6.26 -3.46 -2.71
N GLY A 114 -6.47 -2.45 -3.56
CA GLY A 114 -7.32 -2.56 -4.75
C GLY A 114 -8.83 -2.46 -4.49
N PHE A 115 -9.27 -2.32 -3.23
CA PHE A 115 -10.66 -2.06 -2.87
C PHE A 115 -10.97 -0.57 -2.93
N VAL A 116 -11.05 -0.05 -4.16
CA VAL A 116 -11.23 1.37 -4.44
C VAL A 116 -12.15 1.57 -5.65
N ALA A 117 -13.12 2.47 -5.51
CA ALA A 117 -13.93 2.99 -6.60
C ALA A 117 -13.80 4.53 -6.61
N VAL A 118 -13.37 5.08 -7.74
CA VAL A 118 -13.23 6.54 -7.94
C VAL A 118 -14.48 7.06 -8.64
N ILE A 119 -15.20 7.96 -7.97
CA ILE A 119 -16.41 8.59 -8.50
C ILE A 119 -16.06 10.03 -8.92
N ASN A 120 -16.18 10.29 -10.22
CA ASN A 120 -15.96 11.61 -10.81
C ASN A 120 -17.25 12.36 -11.13
N ASP A 121 -18.39 11.66 -11.17
CA ASP A 121 -19.72 12.23 -11.33
C ASP A 121 -20.74 11.29 -10.66
N ALA A 122 -21.26 11.67 -9.50
CA ALA A 122 -22.19 10.85 -8.74
C ALA A 122 -23.53 10.65 -9.47
N CYS A 123 -23.89 11.56 -10.38
CA CYS A 123 -25.10 11.46 -11.20
C CYS A 123 -25.05 10.32 -12.23
N GLN A 124 -23.85 9.83 -12.60
CA GLN A 124 -23.66 8.78 -13.60
C GLN A 124 -23.32 7.41 -12.99
N VAL A 125 -23.30 7.33 -11.67
CA VAL A 125 -22.89 6.12 -10.95
C VAL A 125 -24.08 5.17 -10.77
N ASP A 126 -23.85 3.91 -11.11
CA ASP A 126 -24.71 2.81 -10.72
C ASP A 126 -24.49 2.49 -9.23
N LYS A 127 -25.40 2.98 -8.37
CA LYS A 127 -25.36 2.79 -6.92
C LYS A 127 -25.47 1.31 -6.52
N ASP A 128 -26.21 0.50 -7.27
CA ASP A 128 -26.38 -0.92 -6.95
C ASP A 128 -25.13 -1.71 -7.29
N ARG A 129 -24.45 -1.36 -8.39
CA ARG A 129 -23.10 -1.86 -8.67
C ARG A 129 -22.12 -1.50 -7.55
N LEU A 130 -22.13 -0.26 -7.04
CA LEU A 130 -21.24 0.12 -5.94
C LEU A 130 -21.53 -0.69 -4.66
N ARG A 131 -22.81 -0.93 -4.34
CA ARG A 131 -23.17 -1.80 -3.22
C ARG A 131 -22.69 -3.24 -3.43
N PHE A 132 -22.81 -3.75 -4.65
CA PHE A 132 -22.29 -5.07 -4.99
C PHE A 132 -20.76 -5.16 -4.85
N GLU A 133 -20.01 -4.15 -5.30
CA GLU A 133 -18.56 -4.06 -5.11
C GLU A 133 -18.20 -4.01 -3.61
N ALA A 134 -18.87 -3.16 -2.84
CA ALA A 134 -18.70 -3.04 -1.40
C ALA A 134 -18.97 -4.37 -0.66
N ASP A 135 -20.07 -5.07 -0.99
CA ASP A 135 -20.42 -6.36 -0.39
C ASP A 135 -19.35 -7.43 -0.65
N ASN A 136 -18.81 -7.48 -1.87
CA ASN A 136 -17.72 -8.37 -2.22
C ASN A 136 -16.43 -8.04 -1.44
N TRP A 137 -16.10 -6.76 -1.27
CA TRP A 137 -14.94 -6.35 -0.48
C TRP A 137 -15.11 -6.73 0.99
N LEU A 138 -16.26 -6.43 1.60
CA LEU A 138 -16.54 -6.73 3.01
C LEU A 138 -16.47 -8.22 3.35
N LYS A 139 -16.74 -9.11 2.39
CA LYS A 139 -16.66 -10.57 2.55
C LYS A 139 -15.26 -11.15 2.32
N HIS A 140 -14.28 -10.32 1.98
CA HIS A 140 -12.96 -10.77 1.57
C HIS A 140 -11.88 -10.42 2.60
N ASN A 141 -11.15 -11.42 3.11
CA ASN A 141 -10.03 -11.17 4.01
C ASN A 141 -8.71 -11.09 3.24
N PHE A 142 -8.28 -9.86 2.94
CA PHE A 142 -7.13 -9.57 2.08
C PHE A 142 -5.82 -10.24 2.54
N ALA A 143 -5.68 -10.56 3.83
CA ALA A 143 -4.49 -11.25 4.33
C ALA A 143 -4.19 -12.54 3.57
N PHE A 144 -5.22 -13.27 3.12
CA PHE A 144 -5.05 -14.54 2.43
C PHE A 144 -4.80 -14.41 0.92
N GLU A 145 -4.74 -13.19 0.37
CA GLU A 145 -4.27 -12.99 -1.00
C GLU A 145 -2.80 -13.38 -1.13
N THR A 146 -1.95 -13.01 -0.16
CA THR A 146 -0.51 -13.34 -0.20
C THR A 146 0.13 -13.57 1.17
N LEU A 147 -0.68 -13.93 2.17
CA LEU A 147 -0.31 -14.14 3.58
C LEU A 147 0.23 -12.88 4.27
N GLU A 148 -0.37 -11.72 3.97
CA GLU A 148 -0.09 -10.44 4.61
C GLU A 148 -0.91 -10.32 5.89
N LEU A 149 -0.47 -11.02 6.94
CA LEU A 149 -1.26 -11.25 8.15
C LEU A 149 -1.58 -9.99 8.96
N GLN A 150 -0.90 -8.86 8.71
CA GLN A 150 -1.27 -7.59 9.31
C GLN A 150 -2.68 -7.10 8.89
N TYR A 151 -3.22 -7.59 7.76
CA TYR A 151 -4.61 -7.29 7.39
C TYR A 151 -5.64 -8.22 8.05
N LYS A 152 -5.21 -9.34 8.65
CA LYS A 152 -6.07 -10.48 8.97
C LYS A 152 -7.21 -10.13 9.94
N ASN A 153 -6.90 -9.30 10.93
CA ASN A 153 -7.79 -8.98 12.05
C ASN A 153 -8.43 -7.58 11.92
N ILE A 154 -8.29 -6.93 10.76
CA ILE A 154 -8.96 -5.65 10.53
C ILE A 154 -10.45 -5.93 10.32
N GLU A 155 -11.31 -5.25 11.07
CA GLU A 155 -12.76 -5.29 10.85
C GLU A 155 -13.10 -4.62 9.51
N PRO A 156 -13.68 -5.35 8.53
CA PRO A 156 -14.00 -4.79 7.22
C PRO A 156 -15.05 -3.69 7.29
N LYS A 157 -14.72 -2.50 6.78
CA LYS A 157 -15.61 -1.33 6.68
C LYS A 157 -15.42 -0.61 5.34
N ILE A 158 -16.48 0.04 4.89
CA ILE A 158 -16.49 0.96 3.75
C ILE A 158 -16.45 2.39 4.27
N TYR A 159 -15.62 3.23 3.64
CA TYR A 159 -15.52 4.65 3.94
C TYR A 159 -15.34 5.47 2.66
N PHE A 160 -15.54 6.79 2.78
CA PHE A 160 -15.53 7.71 1.65
C PHE A 160 -14.57 8.86 1.91
N GLU A 161 -13.65 9.07 0.97
CA GLU A 161 -12.70 10.17 1.00
C GLU A 161 -13.00 11.20 -0.08
N LYS A 162 -12.61 12.44 0.18
CA LYS A 162 -12.59 13.49 -0.83
C LYS A 162 -11.75 13.03 -2.03
N ASN A 163 -12.33 13.12 -3.23
CA ASN A 163 -11.59 12.90 -4.46
C ASN A 163 -10.61 14.06 -4.69
N LEU A 164 -9.32 13.78 -4.57
CA LEU A 164 -8.25 14.75 -4.73
C LEU A 164 -7.85 14.99 -6.20
N LEU A 165 -8.33 14.18 -7.14
CA LEU A 165 -8.04 14.37 -8.56
C LEU A 165 -8.72 15.65 -9.07
N THR A 166 -8.02 16.44 -9.88
CA THR A 166 -8.65 17.46 -10.72
C THR A 166 -8.95 16.87 -12.11
N SER A 167 -9.82 17.54 -12.89
CA SER A 167 -10.22 17.10 -14.23
C SER A 167 -9.06 16.91 -15.21
N GLU A 168 -7.92 17.56 -14.96
CA GLU A 168 -6.74 17.53 -15.82
C GLU A 168 -5.69 16.49 -15.39
N MET A 169 -5.84 15.91 -14.20
CA MET A 169 -4.86 14.99 -13.63
C MET A 169 -5.03 13.56 -14.13
N LYS A 170 -3.95 12.96 -14.63
CA LYS A 170 -3.86 11.52 -14.96
C LYS A 170 -3.59 10.63 -13.74
N GLY A 171 -4.15 11.00 -12.58
CA GLY A 171 -3.87 10.35 -11.30
C GLY A 171 -3.10 11.24 -10.32
N LEU A 172 -3.08 10.81 -9.06
CA LEU A 172 -2.22 11.42 -8.04
C LEU A 172 -0.81 10.88 -8.22
N THR A 173 0.18 11.77 -8.18
CA THR A 173 1.57 11.32 -8.04
C THR A 173 1.74 10.76 -6.64
N ASP A 174 2.16 9.49 -6.58
CA ASP A 174 2.28 8.73 -5.35
C ASP A 174 3.76 8.66 -4.96
N TYR A 175 4.11 9.25 -3.82
CA TYR A 175 5.46 9.29 -3.28
C TYR A 175 5.57 8.28 -2.15
N LYS A 176 6.23 7.15 -2.41
CA LYS A 176 6.31 6.01 -1.50
C LYS A 176 7.69 5.96 -0.86
N PHE A 177 7.83 6.53 0.33
CA PHE A 177 9.10 6.65 1.04
C PHE A 177 9.46 5.36 1.76
N PHE A 178 10.55 4.72 1.38
CA PHE A 178 11.06 3.53 2.05
C PHE A 178 11.91 3.96 3.24
N CYS A 179 11.35 3.74 4.42
CA CYS A 179 12.01 4.12 5.66
C CYS A 179 12.60 2.88 6.34
N PHE A 180 13.82 3.01 6.84
CA PHE A 180 14.50 1.99 7.64
C PHE A 180 14.99 2.63 8.93
N ASN A 181 14.61 2.06 10.07
CA ASN A 181 14.92 2.59 11.40
C ASN A 181 14.62 4.11 11.54
N GLY A 182 13.41 4.52 11.11
CA GLY A 182 12.98 5.92 11.15
C GLY A 182 13.63 6.86 10.13
N LYS A 183 14.39 6.34 9.15
CA LYS A 183 15.10 7.16 8.15
C LYS A 183 14.74 6.78 6.72
N VAL A 184 14.44 7.79 5.89
CA VAL A 184 14.20 7.60 4.47
C VAL A 184 15.51 7.18 3.79
N PHE A 185 15.48 6.06 3.09
CA PHE A 185 16.60 5.61 2.25
C PHE A 185 16.38 5.98 0.79
N CYS A 186 15.21 5.62 0.25
CA CYS A 186 14.82 5.89 -1.13
C CYS A 186 13.30 6.09 -1.19
N LEU A 187 12.79 6.45 -2.37
CA LEU A 187 11.36 6.52 -2.63
C LEU A 187 11.00 5.99 -4.01
N TYR A 188 9.79 5.45 -4.12
CA TYR A 188 9.15 5.33 -5.44
C TYR A 188 8.35 6.58 -5.72
N VAL A 189 8.43 7.03 -6.97
CA VAL A 189 7.48 7.99 -7.52
C VAL A 189 6.69 7.26 -8.58
N MET A 190 5.37 7.18 -8.37
CA MET A 190 4.45 6.62 -9.36
C MET A 190 3.59 7.73 -9.96
N ILE A 191 3.54 7.76 -11.28
CA ILE A 191 2.73 8.72 -12.07
C ILE A 191 1.79 7.97 -13.00
N ASP A 192 0.85 8.69 -13.60
CA ASP A 192 -0.11 8.15 -14.55
C ASP A 192 -0.93 6.98 -13.93
N THR A 193 -1.23 7.08 -12.63
CA THR A 193 -1.86 6.04 -11.79
C THR A 193 -3.36 5.86 -12.02
N TYR A 194 -3.98 6.76 -12.79
CA TYR A 194 -5.41 6.77 -13.11
C TYR A 194 -5.62 7.07 -14.61
N PRO A 195 -6.60 6.43 -15.30
CA PRO A 195 -7.65 5.55 -14.78
C PRO A 195 -7.23 4.09 -14.54
N ASP A 196 -6.08 3.67 -15.07
CA ASP A 196 -5.61 2.30 -14.97
C ASP A 196 -4.24 2.24 -14.30
N HIS A 197 -4.21 1.81 -13.04
CA HIS A 197 -2.98 1.67 -12.26
C HIS A 197 -1.97 0.72 -12.92
N LYS A 198 -2.40 -0.22 -13.79
CA LYS A 198 -1.47 -1.10 -14.51
C LYS A 198 -0.63 -0.37 -15.54
N LYS A 199 -1.06 0.82 -15.96
CA LYS A 199 -0.34 1.70 -16.89
C LYS A 199 0.45 2.79 -16.15
N ALA A 200 0.50 2.72 -14.82
CA ALA A 200 1.33 3.64 -14.05
C ALA A 200 2.79 3.47 -14.45
N LYS A 201 3.55 4.56 -14.33
CA LYS A 201 4.99 4.56 -14.52
C LYS A 201 5.66 4.74 -13.17
N LEU A 202 6.78 4.06 -12.95
CA LEU A 202 7.49 4.06 -11.68
C LEU A 202 8.95 4.48 -11.87
N GLY A 203 9.39 5.42 -11.05
CA GLY A 203 10.80 5.78 -10.87
C GLY A 203 11.23 5.47 -9.44
N ILE A 204 12.49 5.07 -9.27
CA ILE A 204 13.11 4.89 -7.95
C ILE A 204 14.11 6.02 -7.78
N LEU A 205 13.96 6.78 -6.69
CA LEU A 205 14.80 7.94 -6.41
C LEU A 205 15.49 7.77 -5.06
N ASP A 206 16.64 8.39 -4.90
CA ASP A 206 17.28 8.54 -3.60
C ASP A 206 16.55 9.57 -2.72
N ARG A 207 16.99 9.71 -1.47
CA ARG A 207 16.44 10.68 -0.51
C ARG A 207 16.52 12.14 -0.99
N ASP A 208 17.47 12.48 -1.86
CA ASP A 208 17.70 13.84 -2.33
C ASP A 208 16.94 14.15 -3.64
N PHE A 209 16.09 13.21 -4.08
CA PHE A 209 15.26 13.29 -5.28
C PHE A 209 16.03 13.14 -6.59
N ASN A 210 17.14 12.40 -6.58
CA ASN A 210 17.83 11.98 -7.80
C ASN A 210 17.35 10.60 -8.25
N MET A 211 17.17 10.42 -9.56
CA MET A 211 16.80 9.11 -10.12
C MET A 211 17.94 8.11 -9.91
N LEU A 212 17.62 6.97 -9.32
CA LEU A 212 18.54 5.85 -9.20
C LEU A 212 18.50 4.98 -10.46
N PRO A 213 19.61 4.30 -10.82
CA PRO A 213 19.69 3.46 -12.02
C PRO A 213 19.02 2.09 -11.83
N TYR A 214 17.88 2.05 -11.13
CA TYR A 214 17.12 0.84 -10.82
C TYR A 214 15.65 1.03 -11.18
N ARG A 215 14.98 -0.04 -11.59
CA ARG A 215 13.53 -0.05 -11.84
C ARG A 215 12.87 -1.28 -11.27
N ARG A 216 11.56 -1.19 -11.07
CA ARG A 216 10.72 -2.38 -10.86
C ARG A 216 10.31 -2.96 -12.21
N ALA A 217 10.55 -4.24 -12.41
CA ALA A 217 10.33 -4.91 -13.69
C ALA A 217 8.84 -5.04 -14.09
N ASP A 218 7.92 -4.80 -13.15
CA ASP A 218 6.47 -4.90 -13.39
C ASP A 218 5.80 -3.57 -13.78
N PHE A 219 6.56 -2.48 -13.89
CA PHE A 219 6.07 -1.17 -14.34
C PHE A 219 6.96 -0.58 -15.43
N GLU A 220 6.37 0.26 -16.29
CA GLU A 220 7.13 1.08 -17.22
C GLU A 220 7.97 2.12 -16.48
N ALA A 221 9.15 2.43 -17.03
CA ALA A 221 10.02 3.47 -16.51
C ALA A 221 9.44 4.87 -16.78
N ILE A 222 9.79 5.83 -15.92
CA ILE A 222 9.51 7.24 -16.16
C ILE A 222 10.59 7.81 -17.08
N GLU A 223 10.22 8.04 -18.34
CA GLU A 223 11.13 8.53 -19.39
C GLU A 223 11.19 10.08 -19.48
N ARG A 224 10.49 10.77 -18.57
CA ARG A 224 10.43 12.23 -18.53
C ARG A 224 11.03 12.78 -17.23
N PRO A 225 11.66 13.96 -17.24
CA PRO A 225 12.16 14.57 -16.01
C PRO A 225 11.05 14.70 -14.96
N LEU A 226 11.33 14.24 -13.74
CA LEU A 226 10.45 14.43 -12.59
C LEU A 226 10.74 15.79 -11.94
N LYS A 227 9.68 16.56 -11.69
CA LYS A 227 9.78 17.78 -10.92
C LYS A 227 9.71 17.45 -9.44
N LYS A 228 10.72 17.88 -8.67
CA LYS A 228 10.69 17.81 -7.21
C LYS A 228 9.44 18.53 -6.67
N PRO A 229 8.60 17.89 -5.84
CA PRO A 229 7.38 18.51 -5.36
C PRO A 229 7.69 19.67 -4.42
N MET A 230 6.77 20.64 -4.36
CA MET A 230 6.82 21.69 -3.35
C MET A 230 6.78 21.07 -1.95
N ASN A 231 7.51 21.64 -0.98
CA ASN A 231 7.57 21.11 0.40
C ASN A 231 8.09 19.66 0.51
N TYR A 232 8.98 19.23 -0.40
CA TYR A 232 9.55 17.88 -0.37
C TYR A 232 10.28 17.56 0.94
N GLU A 233 11.05 18.52 1.47
CA GLU A 233 11.77 18.36 2.74
C GLU A 233 10.80 18.07 3.89
N LYS A 234 9.61 18.68 3.85
CA LYS A 234 8.54 18.38 4.81
C LYS A 234 7.98 16.97 4.62
N MET A 235 7.85 16.49 3.39
CA MET A 235 7.45 15.10 3.12
C MET A 235 8.43 14.09 3.72
N ILE A 236 9.74 14.37 3.61
CA ILE A 236 10.78 13.55 4.26
C ILE A 236 10.63 13.58 5.78
N GLU A 237 10.48 14.77 6.39
CA GLU A 237 10.29 14.90 7.83
C GLU A 237 9.07 14.10 8.32
N LEU A 238 7.94 14.17 7.60
CA LEU A 238 6.73 13.42 7.92
C LEU A 238 6.95 11.91 7.80
N ALA A 239 7.61 11.45 6.74
CA ALA A 239 7.91 10.03 6.55
C ALA A 239 8.85 9.49 7.64
N GLU A 240 9.90 10.23 8.00
CA GLU A 240 10.81 9.88 9.09
C GLU A 240 10.09 9.85 10.45
N LYS A 241 9.24 10.85 10.74
CA LYS A 241 8.47 10.92 11.98
C LYS A 241 7.44 9.78 12.11
N LEU A 242 6.77 9.42 11.01
CA LEU A 242 5.80 8.32 10.98
C LEU A 242 6.45 6.94 11.05
N SER A 243 7.72 6.83 10.63
CA SER A 243 8.47 5.57 10.63
C SER A 243 9.33 5.36 11.88
N GLU A 244 9.33 6.30 12.81
CA GLU A 244 10.04 6.17 14.09
C GLU A 244 9.56 4.94 14.88
N GLY A 245 10.52 4.13 15.35
CA GLY A 245 10.25 2.89 16.09
C GLY A 245 10.02 1.64 15.23
N PHE A 246 9.94 1.78 13.90
CA PHE A 246 9.87 0.65 12.97
C PHE A 246 11.25 0.39 12.36
N SER A 247 11.67 -0.87 12.27
CA SER A 247 12.88 -1.20 11.48
C SER A 247 12.66 -1.01 10.00
N HIS A 248 11.42 -1.18 9.52
CA HIS A 248 11.03 -0.82 8.17
C HIS A 248 9.55 -0.52 8.09
N VAL A 249 9.21 0.54 7.37
CA VAL A 249 7.88 0.82 6.87
C VAL A 249 7.98 1.69 5.63
N ARG A 250 7.12 1.48 4.65
CA ARG A 250 6.95 2.40 3.53
C ARG A 250 5.83 3.39 3.88
N VAL A 251 6.12 4.67 3.79
CA VAL A 251 5.16 5.75 4.03
C VAL A 251 4.76 6.36 2.69
N ASP A 252 3.49 6.24 2.33
CA ASP A 252 2.96 6.77 1.08
C ASP A 252 2.36 8.15 1.33
N LEU A 253 2.79 9.15 0.56
CA LEU A 253 2.31 10.53 0.63
C LEU A 253 1.92 11.02 -0.76
N TYR A 254 0.94 11.93 -0.80
CA TYR A 254 0.59 12.72 -1.97
C TYR A 254 1.02 14.17 -1.76
N ASN A 255 1.31 14.86 -2.86
CA ASN A 255 1.58 16.30 -2.85
C ASN A 255 0.82 16.98 -3.98
N ILE A 256 -0.07 17.90 -3.63
CA ILE A 256 -0.90 18.64 -4.58
C ILE A 256 -0.68 20.13 -4.34
N ASN A 257 0.10 20.75 -5.23
CA ASN A 257 0.43 22.17 -5.16
C ASN A 257 1.01 22.58 -3.79
N GLY A 258 1.88 21.74 -3.21
CA GLY A 258 2.51 21.97 -1.91
C GLY A 258 1.70 21.49 -0.71
N LYS A 259 0.42 21.14 -0.87
CA LYS A 259 -0.35 20.50 0.19
C LYS A 259 -0.07 19.00 0.22
N ILE A 260 0.38 18.52 1.37
CA ILE A 260 0.76 17.12 1.59
C ILE A 260 -0.44 16.36 2.16
N TYR A 261 -0.68 15.15 1.67
CA TYR A 261 -1.66 14.23 2.23
C TYR A 261 -1.02 12.87 2.51
N PHE A 262 -1.37 12.27 3.64
CA PHE A 262 -1.07 10.89 3.97
C PHE A 262 -1.88 9.93 3.09
N GLY A 263 -1.21 8.91 2.56
CA GLY A 263 -1.81 7.83 1.77
C GLY A 263 -1.92 6.53 2.56
N GLU A 264 -0.79 5.94 2.94
CA GLU A 264 -0.75 4.61 3.57
C GLU A 264 0.55 4.39 4.38
N MET A 265 0.48 3.55 5.42
CA MET A 265 1.63 2.87 6.02
C MET A 265 1.66 1.42 5.50
N THR A 266 2.72 1.02 4.79
CA THR A 266 2.83 -0.33 4.21
C THR A 266 4.03 -1.10 4.78
N PHE A 267 3.77 -2.27 5.35
CA PHE A 267 4.79 -3.12 5.98
C PHE A 267 5.28 -4.28 5.10
N THR A 268 4.55 -4.60 4.03
CA THR A 268 4.85 -5.71 3.11
C THR A 268 4.77 -5.23 1.66
N THR A 269 5.62 -4.27 1.27
CA THR A 269 5.58 -3.66 -0.07
C THR A 269 5.56 -4.72 -1.17
N GLY A 270 4.53 -4.64 -2.03
CA GLY A 270 4.32 -5.53 -3.16
C GLY A 270 4.32 -7.01 -2.77
N SER A 271 4.02 -7.31 -1.50
CA SER A 271 4.09 -8.64 -0.92
C SER A 271 5.47 -9.32 -1.04
N GLY A 272 6.52 -8.58 -1.39
CA GLY A 272 7.87 -9.11 -1.65
C GLY A 272 7.93 -10.02 -2.87
N PHE A 273 7.06 -9.80 -3.87
CA PHE A 273 6.98 -10.61 -5.09
C PHE A 273 7.22 -9.82 -6.39
N PHE A 274 7.78 -8.62 -6.32
CA PHE A 274 8.27 -7.91 -7.51
C PHE A 274 9.76 -8.17 -7.73
N LYS A 275 10.24 -7.90 -8.95
CA LYS A 275 11.68 -7.96 -9.30
C LYS A 275 12.20 -6.56 -9.55
N TYR A 276 13.44 -6.33 -9.13
CA TYR A 276 14.20 -5.16 -9.59
C TYR A 276 15.03 -5.51 -10.81
N ASP A 277 15.38 -4.46 -11.55
CA ASP A 277 16.32 -4.50 -12.63
C ASP A 277 17.23 -3.26 -12.56
N PRO A 278 18.56 -3.43 -12.38
CA PRO A 278 19.25 -4.68 -12.04
C PRO A 278 18.79 -5.35 -10.73
N GLU A 279 18.98 -6.67 -10.61
CA GLU A 279 18.50 -7.47 -9.46
C GLU A 279 19.19 -7.11 -8.13
N GLU A 280 20.43 -6.63 -8.17
CA GLU A 280 21.24 -6.27 -6.99
C GLU A 280 20.54 -5.28 -6.05
N PHE A 281 19.60 -4.48 -6.56
CA PHE A 281 18.87 -3.53 -5.74
C PHE A 281 18.01 -4.21 -4.65
N ASP A 282 17.56 -5.45 -4.88
CA ASP A 282 16.87 -6.24 -3.85
C ASP A 282 17.79 -6.50 -2.65
N GLU A 283 19.07 -6.74 -2.89
CA GLU A 283 20.08 -6.94 -1.85
C GLU A 283 20.44 -5.61 -1.17
N ILE A 284 20.65 -4.54 -1.93
CA ILE A 284 20.97 -3.20 -1.40
C ILE A 284 19.89 -2.71 -0.43
N ILE A 285 18.61 -2.82 -0.80
CA ILE A 285 17.51 -2.48 0.12
C ILE A 285 17.47 -3.46 1.29
N GLY A 286 17.70 -4.75 1.02
CA GLY A 286 17.79 -5.79 2.03
C GLY A 286 18.78 -5.42 3.14
N GLU A 287 19.98 -4.97 2.80
CA GLU A 287 21.03 -4.56 3.74
C GLU A 287 20.59 -3.43 4.69
N LYS A 288 19.71 -2.52 4.25
CA LYS A 288 19.20 -1.44 5.12
C LYS A 288 18.24 -1.94 6.18
N TRP A 289 17.61 -3.10 5.97
CA TRP A 289 16.63 -3.64 6.90
C TRP A 289 17.26 -4.58 7.93
N ASN A 290 17.51 -4.06 9.13
CA ASN A 290 17.82 -4.90 10.29
C ASN A 290 16.52 -5.44 10.92
N LEU A 291 16.29 -6.75 10.79
CA LEU A 291 15.08 -7.41 11.30
C LEU A 291 14.98 -7.43 12.83
N HIS A 292 16.08 -7.20 13.55
CA HIS A 292 16.17 -7.23 15.01
C HIS A 292 15.96 -5.87 15.69
N LEU A 293 15.70 -4.81 14.91
CA LEU A 293 15.40 -3.48 15.43
C LEU A 293 13.91 -3.17 15.36
N GLY A 294 13.42 -2.37 16.30
CA GLY A 294 12.05 -1.85 16.29
C GLY A 294 10.95 -2.90 16.15
N ILE A 295 9.76 -2.42 15.79
CA ILE A 295 8.65 -3.26 15.30
C ILE A 295 8.85 -3.60 13.82
#